data_AF-A0A7W8XEQ9-F1
#
_entry.id   AF-A0A7W8XEQ9-F1
#
_cell.length_a   1.000
_cell.length_b   1.000
_cell.length_c   1.000
_cell.angle_alpha   90.00
_cell.angle_beta   90.00
_cell.angle_gamma   90.00
#
_symmetry.space_group_name_H-M   'P 1'
#
loop_
_entity.id
_entity.type
_entity.pdbx_description
1 polymer ?
#
loop_
_entity_poly.entity_id
_entity_poly.type
_entity_poly.pdbx_seq_one_letter_code
_entity_poly.pdbx_strand_id
1 'polypeptide(L)'
;MTVAAIEERLPDLVGARDVVKSFHEMLRRKSKDDLDAWIDRAATSLVASFANGVIRDRAAVQNAITSIWSNGQTEGQITKLKLIKRQMYGRGKLDLL
;
A
#
# COMPACT_ATOMS: atom_id res chain seq x y z
N MET A 1 -20.04 -0.53 19.45
CA MET A 1 -20.41 -1.03 18.11
C MET A 1 -19.42 -2.12 17.74
N THR A 2 -19.86 -3.35 17.48
CA THR A 2 -18.96 -4.49 17.20
C THR A 2 -18.66 -4.59 15.71
N VAL A 3 -17.52 -5.18 15.33
CA VAL A 3 -17.10 -5.35 13.94
C VAL A 3 -18.14 -6.13 13.12
N ALA A 4 -18.72 -7.19 13.68
CA ALA A 4 -19.76 -7.98 13.04
C ALA A 4 -20.99 -7.16 12.62
N ALA A 5 -21.40 -6.18 13.43
CA ALA A 5 -22.54 -5.31 13.11
C ALA A 5 -22.25 -4.32 11.97
N ILE A 6 -20.98 -3.99 11.73
CA ILE A 6 -20.56 -3.17 10.58
C ILE A 6 -20.55 -4.03 9.32
N GLU A 7 -20.00 -5.24 9.41
CA GLU A 7 -19.88 -6.17 8.28
C GLU A 7 -21.25 -6.54 7.70
N GLU A 8 -22.25 -6.75 8.55
CA GLU A 8 -23.62 -7.08 8.13
C GLU A 8 -24.29 -5.92 7.39
N ARG A 9 -23.95 -4.67 7.73
CA ARG A 9 -24.59 -3.48 7.18
C ARG A 9 -23.87 -2.91 5.95
N LEU A 10 -22.61 -3.27 5.73
CA LEU A 10 -21.76 -2.72 4.68
C LEU A 10 -21.03 -3.85 3.93
N PRO A 11 -21.74 -4.66 3.13
CA PRO A 11 -21.15 -5.80 2.42
C PRO A 11 -20.04 -5.38 1.46
N ASP A 12 -20.15 -4.21 0.84
CA ASP A 12 -19.10 -3.68 -0.05
C ASP A 12 -17.79 -3.40 0.68
N LEU A 13 -17.86 -3.02 1.96
CA LEU A 13 -16.68 -2.79 2.80
C LEU A 13 -16.00 -4.12 3.16
N VAL A 14 -16.80 -5.16 3.40
CA VAL A 14 -16.31 -6.53 3.60
C VAL A 14 -15.57 -7.00 2.34
N GLY A 15 -16.18 -6.82 1.16
CA GLY A 15 -15.56 -7.15 -0.12
C GLY A 15 -14.24 -6.39 -0.36
N ALA A 16 -14.21 -5.08 -0.06
CA ALA A 16 -13.00 -4.27 -0.18
C ALA A 16 -11.88 -4.76 0.75
N ARG A 17 -12.21 -5.09 2.01
CA ARG A 17 -11.25 -5.67 2.96
C ARG A 17 -10.69 -6.98 2.43
N ASP A 18 -11.54 -7.85 1.90
CA ASP A 18 -11.12 -9.16 1.42
C ASP A 18 -10.23 -9.05 0.17
N VAL A 19 -10.52 -8.09 -0.73
CA VAL A 19 -9.64 -7.73 -1.85
C VAL A 19 -8.26 -7.28 -1.34
N VAL A 20 -8.20 -6.38 -0.37
CA VAL A 20 -6.94 -5.89 0.22
C VAL A 20 -6.18 -7.01 0.93
N LYS A 21 -6.87 -7.87 1.67
CA LYS A 21 -6.27 -9.03 2.33
C LYS A 21 -5.65 -9.99 1.31
N SER A 22 -6.36 -10.27 0.21
CA SER A 22 -5.85 -11.15 -0.85
C SER A 22 -4.62 -10.55 -1.56
N PHE A 23 -4.51 -9.22 -1.68
CA PHE A 23 -3.30 -8.56 -2.17
C PHE A 23 -2.10 -8.82 -1.27
N HIS A 24 -2.29 -8.67 0.05
CA HIS A 24 -1.24 -8.91 1.03
C HIS A 24 -0.77 -10.37 1.03
N GLU A 25 -1.70 -11.31 0.95
CA GLU A 25 -1.40 -12.74 0.84
C GLU A 25 -0.64 -13.07 -0.45
N MET A 26 -1.01 -12.46 -1.57
CA MET A 26 -0.28 -12.60 -2.85
C MET A 26 1.16 -12.12 -2.75
N LEU A 27 1.39 -10.94 -2.15
CA LEU A 27 2.74 -10.42 -1.89
C LEU A 27 3.56 -11.38 -1.01
N ARG A 28 2.96 -11.92 0.04
CA ARG A 28 3.62 -12.86 0.96
C ARG A 28 3.96 -14.20 0.30
N ARG A 29 3.07 -14.71 -0.57
CA ARG A 29 3.28 -15.95 -1.34
C ARG A 29 4.22 -15.76 -2.54
N LYS A 30 4.56 -14.52 -2.91
CA LYS A 30 5.32 -14.18 -4.11
C LYS A 30 4.68 -14.69 -5.41
N SER A 31 3.34 -14.78 -5.45
CA SER A 31 2.58 -15.30 -6.58
C SER A 31 2.26 -14.18 -7.57
N LYS A 32 3.13 -13.97 -8.58
CA LYS A 32 2.92 -12.88 -9.56
C LYS A 32 1.74 -13.15 -10.50
N ASP A 33 1.45 -14.42 -10.75
CA ASP A 33 0.47 -14.83 -11.76
C ASP A 33 -0.97 -14.53 -11.30
N ASP A 34 -1.17 -14.35 -9.98
CA ASP A 34 -2.44 -13.93 -9.39
C ASP A 34 -2.73 -12.42 -9.57
N LEU A 35 -1.75 -11.61 -10.03
CA LEU A 35 -1.84 -10.15 -10.03
C LEU A 35 -2.94 -9.61 -10.95
N ASP A 36 -3.06 -10.12 -12.17
CA ASP A 36 -4.06 -9.62 -13.13
C ASP A 36 -5.48 -9.97 -12.66
N ALA A 37 -5.70 -11.20 -12.19
CA ALA A 37 -6.98 -11.61 -11.61
C ALA A 37 -7.32 -10.85 -10.32
N TRP A 38 -6.32 -10.41 -9.56
CA TRP A 38 -6.53 -9.52 -8.43
C TRP A 38 -6.91 -8.10 -8.88
N ILE A 39 -6.26 -7.56 -9.91
CA ILE A 39 -6.57 -6.24 -10.48
C ILE A 39 -8.03 -6.18 -10.94
N ASP A 40 -8.49 -7.20 -11.67
CA ASP A 40 -9.88 -7.25 -12.17
C ASP A 40 -10.91 -7.19 -11.03
N ARG A 41 -10.68 -7.97 -9.95
CA ARG A 41 -11.53 -7.92 -8.76
C ARG A 41 -11.45 -6.59 -8.02
N ALA A 42 -10.25 -6.01 -7.94
CA ALA A 42 -10.04 -4.75 -7.23
C ALA A 42 -10.68 -3.57 -7.97
N ALA A 43 -10.67 -3.58 -9.30
CA ALA A 43 -11.24 -2.54 -10.15
C ALA A 43 -12.76 -2.37 -10.00
N THR A 44 -13.48 -3.43 -9.61
CA THR A 44 -14.93 -3.40 -9.37
C THR A 44 -15.31 -3.18 -7.90
N SER A 45 -14.33 -2.95 -7.02
CA SER A 45 -14.53 -2.80 -5.56
C SER A 45 -14.33 -1.35 -5.10
N LEU A 46 -14.56 -1.09 -3.81
CA LEU A 46 -14.29 0.23 -3.22
C LEU A 46 -12.81 0.66 -3.28
N VAL A 47 -11.88 -0.24 -3.67
CA VAL A 47 -10.46 0.06 -3.84
C VAL A 47 -10.03 0.19 -5.31
N ALA A 48 -10.95 0.49 -6.22
CA ALA A 48 -10.65 0.67 -7.65
C ALA A 48 -9.52 1.69 -7.92
N SER A 49 -9.45 2.78 -7.16
CA SER A 49 -8.35 3.77 -7.28
C SER A 49 -6.98 3.18 -6.94
N PHE A 50 -6.93 2.24 -5.99
CA PHE A 50 -5.71 1.50 -5.67
C PHE A 50 -5.35 0.54 -6.80
N ALA A 51 -6.32 -0.16 -7.39
CA ALA A 51 -6.10 -1.01 -8.56
C ALA A 51 -5.49 -0.21 -9.73
N ASN A 52 -6.01 0.99 -9.99
CA ASN A 52 -5.46 1.90 -11.01
C ASN A 52 -4.01 2.31 -10.71
N GLY A 53 -3.68 2.56 -9.44
CA GLY A 53 -2.30 2.80 -9.03
C GLY A 53 -1.39 1.60 -9.30
N VAL A 54 -1.85 0.39 -8.96
CA VAL A 54 -1.13 -0.85 -9.24
C VAL A 54 -0.93 -1.08 -10.73
N ILE A 55 -1.92 -0.79 -11.57
CA ILE A 55 -1.80 -0.88 -13.04
C ILE A 55 -0.72 0.08 -13.55
N ARG A 56 -0.74 1.34 -13.11
CA ARG A 56 0.26 2.34 -13.51
C ARG A 56 1.68 1.91 -13.12
N ASP A 57 1.81 1.29 -11.94
CA ASP A 57 3.08 0.87 -11.37
C ASP A 57 3.34 -0.65 -11.53
N ARG A 58 2.71 -1.30 -12.54
CA ARG A 58 2.65 -2.77 -12.67
C ARG A 58 4.01 -3.44 -12.64
N ALA A 59 4.99 -2.91 -13.37
CA ALA A 59 6.35 -3.48 -13.38
C ALA A 59 7.01 -3.40 -12.00
N ALA A 60 6.84 -2.29 -11.29
CA ALA A 60 7.36 -2.13 -9.93
C ALA A 60 6.67 -3.08 -8.95
N VAL A 61 5.34 -3.25 -9.05
CA VAL A 61 4.59 -4.19 -8.20
C VAL A 61 4.97 -5.64 -8.49
N GLN A 62 5.10 -6.03 -9.76
CA GLN A 62 5.57 -7.37 -10.13
C GLN A 62 6.97 -7.64 -9.58
N ASN A 63 7.88 -6.67 -9.66
CA ASN A 63 9.20 -6.78 -9.06
C ASN A 63 9.14 -6.85 -7.53
N ALA A 64 8.23 -6.10 -6.88
CA ALA A 64 8.05 -6.17 -5.44
C ALA A 64 7.56 -7.56 -4.98
N ILE A 65 6.78 -8.27 -5.81
CA ILE A 65 6.33 -9.65 -5.55
C ILE A 65 7.50 -10.64 -5.68
N THR A 66 8.30 -10.55 -6.73
CA THR A 66 9.28 -11.59 -7.08
C THR A 66 10.68 -11.36 -6.50
N SER A 67 11.05 -10.10 -6.26
CA SER A 67 12.38 -9.73 -5.80
C SER A 67 12.72 -10.33 -4.43
N ILE A 68 14.01 -10.62 -4.23
CA ILE A 68 14.57 -10.96 -2.91
C ILE A 68 14.89 -9.70 -2.09
N TRP A 69 15.01 -8.55 -2.76
CA TRP A 69 15.38 -7.28 -2.16
C TRP A 69 14.14 -6.48 -1.77
N SER A 70 14.17 -5.90 -0.56
CA SER A 70 13.11 -5.05 -0.04
C SER A 70 13.58 -3.60 0.04
N ASN A 71 12.73 -2.67 -0.42
CA ASN A 71 12.94 -1.23 -0.26
C ASN A 71 12.70 -0.75 1.18
N GLY A 72 12.28 -1.62 2.11
CA GLY A 72 11.90 -1.24 3.46
C GLY A 72 13.01 -0.54 4.27
N GLN A 73 14.28 -0.91 4.07
CA GLN A 73 15.40 -0.21 4.72
C GLN A 73 15.53 1.22 4.21
N THR A 74 15.53 1.41 2.89
CA THR A 74 15.59 2.73 2.25
C THR A 74 14.42 3.61 2.68
N GLU A 75 13.20 3.06 2.65
CA GLU A 75 11.98 3.77 3.07
C GLU A 75 12.01 4.13 4.57
N GLY A 76 12.54 3.24 5.42
CA GLY A 76 12.72 3.49 6.85
C GLY A 76 13.67 4.67 7.10
N GLN A 77 14.81 4.71 6.42
CA GLN A 77 15.76 5.82 6.52
C GLN A 77 15.14 7.14 6.03
N ILE A 78 14.43 7.11 4.88
CA ILE A 78 13.73 8.28 4.35
C ILE A 78 12.66 8.78 5.33
N THR A 79 11.92 7.87 5.97
CA THR A 79 10.89 8.21 6.95
C THR A 79 11.50 8.89 8.18
N LYS A 80 12.60 8.34 8.71
CA LYS A 80 13.36 8.94 9.81
C LYS A 80 13.86 10.34 9.44
N LEU A 81 14.45 10.49 8.26
CA LEU A 81 14.95 11.78 7.78
C LEU A 81 13.82 12.82 7.63
N LYS A 82 12.69 12.42 7.03
CA LYS A 82 11.50 13.27 6.90
C LYS A 82 10.95 13.71 8.26
N LEU A 83 10.98 12.82 9.25
CA LEU A 83 10.55 13.14 10.62
C LEU A 83 11.45 14.22 11.25
N ILE A 84 12.77 14.05 11.18
CA ILE A 84 13.75 15.02 11.71
C ILE A 84 13.57 16.38 11.03
N LYS A 85 13.48 16.41 9.69
CA LYS A 85 13.29 17.66 8.94
C LYS A 85 12.03 18.40 9.36
N ARG A 86 10.92 17.68 9.60
CA ARG A 86 9.65 18.28 10.07
C ARG A 86 9.79 18.87 11.49
N GLN A 87 10.53 18.22 12.38
CA GLN A 87 10.80 18.74 13.73
C GLN A 87 11.71 19.97 13.73
N MET A 88 12.59 20.10 12.73
CA MET A 88 13.52 21.21 12.58
C MET A 88 12.98 22.39 11.76
N TYR A 89 11.78 22.26 11.19
CA TYR A 89 11.17 23.33 10.39
C TYR A 89 11.03 24.62 11.23
N GLY A 90 11.53 25.74 10.70
CA GLY A 90 11.54 27.04 11.40
C GLY A 90 12.58 27.20 12.51
N ARG A 91 13.46 26.20 12.73
CA ARG A 91 14.49 26.24 13.80
C ARG A 91 15.91 26.57 13.29
N GLY A 92 16.09 26.76 11.99
CA GLY A 92 17.33 27.33 11.44
C GLY A 92 17.30 28.85 11.52
N LYS A 93 18.27 29.47 12.20
CA LYS A 93 18.50 30.93 12.13
C LYS A 93 19.18 31.27 10.81
N LEU A 94 18.91 32.46 10.28
CA LEU A 94 19.50 33.01 9.03
C LEU A 94 21.03 33.19 9.10
N ASP A 95 21.63 33.10 10.28
CA ASP A 95 23.07 33.28 10.56
C ASP A 95 23.96 32.10 10.09
N LEU A 96 23.41 31.22 9.24
CA LEU A 96 24.05 30.02 8.68
C LEU A 96 24.06 30.04 7.13
N LEU A 97 23.86 31.23 6.53
CA LEU A 97 23.99 31.49 5.10
C LEU A 97 25.22 32.36 4.81
#